data_AF-A0A0Q4URI6-F1
#
_entry.id   AF-A0A0Q4URI6-F1
#
_cell.length_a   1.000
_cell.length_b   1.000
_cell.length_c   1.000
_cell.angle_alpha   90.00
_cell.angle_beta   90.00
_cell.angle_gamma   90.00
#
_symmetry.space_group_name_H-M   'P 1'
#
loop_
_entity.id
_entity.type
_entity.pdbx_description
1 polymer ?
#
loop_
_entity_poly.entity_id
_entity_poly.type
_entity_poly.pdbx_seq_one_letter_code
_entity_poly.pdbx_strand_id
1 'polypeptide(L)'
;MSTTTDAPTADAGSPHLEPKVREALDRKRAHRGVDVQEPIELDVISERLNAFLASRVEGDFAITDLGRLPGGASKEQFVFTLDRTVDGEARSDRMVLRMDPLGSPVESSRSREAEVLAIVGTSSVPVPVLYWSTDDASELGAPALISEFITGVSGPSDTPATASGLGVTYGSRLRPILAEQYVRHLATLHTIDWASHDLTAFERPRPGTTDAIDWRLASTDRAWDDDAFQPHPTVTLTRQWLWRNRPVLDTVSIVHGDYRNGNFLFDEASGQMTAVLDWELTYLGDRHHDLAYAMMAGWGETDAETGDFYCSALLTRKDLIEQYEALSGLSVDEERLRYYLVLNMYWAVVALSASLPRNAEERLTHLEVMGNFLSGLGVYYIDLLNDMVGTPDAATPATTPTDATPDATTPEA
;
A
#
# COMPACT_ATOMS: atom_id res chain seq x y z
N MET A 1 27.97 21.90 32.73
CA MET A 1 28.57 20.78 31.96
C MET A 1 27.40 19.98 31.43
N SER A 2 27.11 20.17 30.15
CA SER A 2 25.95 19.58 29.46
C SER A 2 26.29 18.13 29.11
N THR A 3 25.48 17.18 29.58
CA THR A 3 25.55 15.79 29.16
C THR A 3 24.73 15.64 27.89
N THR A 4 25.44 15.53 26.77
CA THR A 4 24.91 15.11 25.47
C THR A 4 24.43 13.66 25.60
N THR A 5 23.15 13.43 25.37
CA THR A 5 22.58 12.09 25.26
C THR A 5 22.85 11.61 23.85
N ASP A 6 23.75 10.64 23.70
CA ASP A 6 24.01 9.98 22.42
C ASP A 6 22.75 9.22 21.96
N ALA A 7 22.39 9.40 20.70
CA ALA A 7 21.36 8.62 20.02
C ALA A 7 21.79 7.15 19.92
N PRO A 8 20.86 6.18 20.00
CA PRO A 8 21.23 4.78 19.98
C PRO A 8 21.79 4.39 18.61
N THR A 9 23.03 3.90 18.61
CA THR A 9 23.67 3.23 17.48
C THR A 9 22.83 2.03 17.04
N ALA A 10 22.56 1.92 15.74
CA ALA A 10 21.83 0.82 15.12
C ALA A 10 22.39 -0.54 15.58
N ASP A 11 21.52 -1.37 16.17
CA ASP A 11 21.88 -2.68 16.72
C ASP A 11 22.22 -3.66 15.59
N ALA A 12 23.37 -4.33 15.69
CA ALA A 12 23.99 -5.16 14.66
C ALA A 12 23.27 -6.50 14.38
N GLY A 13 21.97 -6.59 14.68
CA GLY A 13 21.11 -7.75 14.44
C GLY A 13 19.67 -7.41 14.03
N SER A 14 19.34 -6.12 13.82
CA SER A 14 18.02 -5.75 13.33
C SER A 14 17.90 -6.05 11.83
N PRO A 15 16.80 -6.65 11.36
CA PRO A 15 16.61 -6.90 9.93
C PRO A 15 16.57 -5.58 9.14
N HIS A 16 17.06 -5.64 7.90
CA HIS A 16 17.27 -4.47 7.05
C HIS A 16 15.94 -3.79 6.70
N LEU A 17 15.95 -2.46 6.71
CA LEU A 17 14.83 -1.62 6.28
C LEU A 17 15.32 -0.73 5.16
N GLU A 18 14.52 -0.64 4.09
CA GLU A 18 14.77 0.33 3.03
C GLU A 18 14.84 1.76 3.61
N PRO A 19 15.81 2.59 3.20
CA PRO A 19 16.06 3.91 3.77
C PRO A 19 14.82 4.79 3.85
N LYS A 20 14.03 4.87 2.77
CA LYS A 20 12.81 5.67 2.71
C LYS A 20 11.69 5.19 3.63
N VAL A 21 11.61 3.89 3.87
CA VAL A 21 10.65 3.30 4.83
C VAL A 21 11.12 3.56 6.26
N ARG A 22 12.42 3.44 6.53
CA ARG A 22 13.03 3.79 7.82
C ARG A 22 12.81 5.26 8.16
N GLU A 23 13.05 6.18 7.22
CA GLU A 23 12.81 7.61 7.39
C GLU A 23 11.35 7.91 7.80
N ALA A 24 10.37 7.24 7.17
CA ALA A 24 8.96 7.40 7.51
C ALA A 24 8.63 6.87 8.91
N LEU A 25 9.15 5.69 9.28
CA LEU A 25 9.00 5.10 10.63
C LEU A 25 9.62 6.01 11.70
N ASP A 26 10.85 6.47 11.48
CA ASP A 26 11.58 7.32 12.42
C ASP A 26 10.88 8.67 12.61
N ARG A 27 10.37 9.28 11.52
CA ARG A 27 9.58 10.52 11.57
C ARG A 27 8.33 10.35 12.42
N LYS A 28 7.52 9.32 12.14
CA LYS A 28 6.32 9.00 12.93
C LYS A 28 6.66 8.81 14.41
N ARG A 29 7.74 8.09 14.70
CA ARG A 29 8.21 7.85 16.08
C ARG A 29 8.66 9.13 16.78
N ALA A 30 9.26 10.07 16.06
CA ALA A 30 9.73 11.35 16.61
C ALA A 30 8.60 12.27 17.06
N HIS A 31 7.40 12.17 16.46
CA HIS A 31 6.22 12.96 16.85
C HIS A 31 5.57 12.48 18.16
N ARG A 32 5.87 11.26 18.60
CA ARG A 32 5.19 10.63 19.74
C ARG A 32 5.42 11.32 21.06
N GLY A 33 4.33 11.67 21.73
CA GLY A 33 4.35 12.39 23.01
C GLY A 33 4.97 13.80 22.92
N VAL A 34 5.23 14.30 21.71
CA VAL A 34 5.82 15.62 21.44
C VAL A 34 4.81 16.50 20.72
N ASP A 35 4.23 15.99 19.64
CA ASP A 35 3.34 16.72 18.74
C ASP A 35 1.91 16.17 18.78
N VAL A 36 0.96 16.99 18.33
CA VAL A 36 -0.43 16.59 18.10
C VAL A 36 -0.89 17.15 16.76
N GLN A 37 -1.71 16.38 16.05
CA GLN A 37 -2.32 16.75 14.79
C GLN A 37 -3.57 17.58 15.06
N GLU A 38 -3.49 18.87 14.79
CA GLU A 38 -4.66 19.75 14.73
C GLU A 38 -5.13 19.88 13.28
N PRO A 39 -6.44 20.09 13.03
CA PRO A 39 -6.94 20.37 11.70
C PRO A 39 -6.24 21.60 11.10
N ILE A 40 -5.69 21.44 9.88
CA ILE A 40 -5.02 22.56 9.21
C ILE A 40 -6.06 23.49 8.58
N GLU A 41 -6.06 24.76 8.96
CA GLU A 41 -6.94 25.78 8.36
C GLU A 41 -6.61 26.01 6.89
N LEU A 42 -7.64 26.28 6.07
CA LEU A 42 -7.46 26.45 4.61
C LEU A 42 -6.55 27.63 4.26
N ASP A 43 -6.56 28.71 5.05
CA ASP A 43 -5.67 29.86 4.84
C ASP A 43 -4.20 29.47 4.99
N VAL A 44 -3.87 28.62 5.96
CA VAL A 44 -2.51 28.10 6.18
C VAL A 44 -2.08 27.22 5.00
N ILE A 45 -2.98 26.38 4.49
CA ILE A 45 -2.71 25.56 3.30
C ILE A 45 -2.50 26.44 2.07
N SER A 46 -3.32 27.48 1.90
CA SER A 46 -3.20 28.44 0.81
C SER A 46 -1.83 29.13 0.83
N GLU A 47 -1.39 29.65 1.98
CA GLU A 47 -0.08 30.29 2.13
C GLU A 47 1.07 29.34 1.76
N ARG A 48 1.03 28.10 2.28
CA ARG A 48 2.05 27.07 2.01
C ARG A 48 2.07 26.65 0.54
N LEU A 49 0.90 26.43 -0.07
CA LEU A 49 0.80 26.10 -1.49
C LEU A 49 1.35 27.22 -2.37
N ASN A 50 1.02 28.48 -2.07
CA ASN A 50 1.56 29.63 -2.80
C ASN A 50 3.09 29.68 -2.72
N ALA A 51 3.66 29.51 -1.52
CA ALA A 51 5.11 29.47 -1.35
C ALA A 51 5.77 28.29 -2.08
N PHE A 52 5.16 27.11 -2.01
CA PHE A 52 5.65 25.90 -2.66
C PHE A 52 5.67 26.03 -4.20
N LEU A 53 4.59 26.56 -4.78
CA LEU A 53 4.44 26.70 -6.23
C LEU A 53 5.22 27.89 -6.80
N ALA A 54 5.51 28.93 -6.02
CA ALA A 54 6.26 30.10 -6.48
C ALA A 54 7.68 29.77 -6.99
N SER A 55 8.27 28.66 -6.56
CA SER A 55 9.57 28.18 -7.05
C SER A 55 9.49 27.14 -8.16
N ARG A 56 8.28 26.71 -8.54
CA ARG A 56 8.01 25.54 -9.39
C ARG A 56 7.14 25.83 -10.60
N VAL A 57 6.39 26.94 -10.57
CA VAL A 57 5.59 27.43 -11.68
C VAL A 57 6.30 28.63 -12.29
N GLU A 58 6.53 28.58 -13.60
CA GLU A 58 7.09 29.71 -14.33
C GLU A 58 6.01 30.77 -14.58
N GLY A 59 6.34 32.04 -14.28
CA GLY A 59 5.44 33.17 -14.49
C GLY A 59 4.35 33.32 -13.42
N ASP A 60 3.33 34.10 -13.75
CA ASP A 60 2.21 34.37 -12.86
C ASP A 60 1.29 33.15 -12.77
N PHE A 61 0.81 32.85 -11.56
CA PHE A 61 -0.20 31.82 -11.30
C PHE A 61 -1.20 32.29 -10.25
N ALA A 62 -2.35 31.62 -10.20
CA ALA A 62 -3.36 31.81 -9.17
C ALA A 62 -3.90 30.45 -8.68
N ILE A 63 -4.16 30.37 -7.38
CA ILE A 63 -4.83 29.23 -6.75
C ILE A 63 -6.25 29.67 -6.40
N THR A 64 -7.23 28.91 -6.88
CA THR A 64 -8.66 29.15 -6.61
C THR A 64 -9.34 27.86 -6.15
N ASP A 65 -10.57 27.97 -5.66
CA ASP A 65 -11.41 26.83 -5.25
C ASP A 65 -10.75 25.85 -4.27
N LEU A 66 -9.86 26.35 -3.41
CA LEU A 66 -9.20 25.54 -2.38
C LEU A 66 -10.25 25.03 -1.39
N GLY A 67 -10.32 23.71 -1.25
CA GLY A 67 -11.23 23.04 -0.33
C GLY A 67 -10.65 21.73 0.19
N ARG A 68 -11.16 21.28 1.34
CA ARG A 68 -10.79 19.98 1.91
C ARG A 68 -11.65 18.89 1.27
N LEU A 69 -11.02 17.78 0.88
CA LEU A 69 -11.74 16.60 0.40
C LEU A 69 -12.01 15.64 1.57
N PRO A 70 -13.25 15.14 1.73
CA PRO A 70 -13.51 14.04 2.65
C PRO A 70 -13.03 12.72 2.02
N GLY A 71 -12.22 11.93 2.72
CA GLY A 71 -11.86 10.57 2.29
C GLY A 71 -10.44 10.12 2.64
N GLY A 72 -10.24 8.80 2.67
CA GLY A 72 -8.96 8.14 3.00
C GLY A 72 -8.74 7.94 4.49
N ALA A 73 -8.11 6.81 4.87
CA ALA A 73 -7.81 6.48 6.27
C ALA A 73 -6.38 6.91 6.70
N SER A 74 -5.54 7.37 5.75
CA SER A 74 -4.10 7.55 5.95
C SER A 74 -3.55 8.95 5.62
N LYS A 75 -4.28 9.82 4.91
CA LYS A 75 -3.78 11.11 4.39
C LYS A 75 -4.76 12.26 4.53
N GLU A 76 -4.25 13.48 4.71
CA GLU A 76 -5.03 14.71 4.53
C GLU A 76 -5.10 15.08 3.05
N GLN A 77 -6.29 15.45 2.57
CA GLN A 77 -6.51 15.74 1.15
C GLN A 77 -7.20 17.08 0.94
N PHE A 78 -6.70 17.84 -0.03
CA PHE A 78 -7.26 19.10 -0.48
C PHE A 78 -7.40 19.10 -1.99
N VAL A 79 -8.40 19.82 -2.50
CA VAL A 79 -8.59 20.09 -3.92
C VAL A 79 -8.44 21.58 -4.16
N PHE A 80 -7.87 21.97 -5.29
CA PHE A 80 -7.77 23.35 -5.72
C PHE A 80 -7.69 23.43 -7.24
N THR A 81 -7.88 24.62 -7.79
CA THR A 81 -7.66 24.93 -9.20
C THR A 81 -6.38 25.77 -9.31
N LEU A 82 -5.48 25.37 -10.21
CA LEU A 82 -4.27 26.10 -10.53
C LEU A 82 -4.38 26.72 -11.93
N ASP A 83 -4.52 28.05 -11.95
CA ASP A 83 -4.47 28.85 -13.16
C ASP A 83 -3.03 29.30 -13.41
N ARG A 84 -2.46 28.96 -14.57
CA ARG A 84 -1.09 29.35 -14.97
C ARG A 84 -0.94 29.42 -16.48
N THR A 85 0.20 29.92 -16.96
CA THR A 85 0.58 29.78 -18.37
C THR A 85 1.51 28.58 -18.56
N VAL A 86 1.21 27.71 -19.51
CA VAL A 86 2.08 26.58 -19.91
C VAL A 86 2.29 26.70 -21.41
N ASP A 87 3.55 26.72 -21.87
CA ASP A 87 3.91 26.85 -23.29
C ASP A 87 3.26 28.06 -24.01
N GLY A 88 3.04 29.15 -23.26
CA GLY A 88 2.42 30.38 -23.77
C GLY A 88 0.89 30.39 -23.79
N GLU A 89 0.24 29.32 -23.35
CA GLU A 89 -1.22 29.21 -23.30
C GLU A 89 -1.74 29.23 -21.85
N ALA A 90 -2.86 29.92 -21.64
CA ALA A 90 -3.54 29.92 -20.35
C ALA A 90 -4.14 28.54 -20.07
N ARG A 91 -3.85 27.99 -18.90
CA ARG A 91 -4.25 26.66 -18.47
C ARG A 91 -4.84 26.73 -17.06
N SER A 92 -5.95 26.03 -16.86
CA SER A 92 -6.63 25.89 -15.58
C SER A 92 -6.76 24.41 -15.27
N ASP A 93 -6.01 23.91 -14.30
CA ASP A 93 -6.02 22.50 -13.90
C ASP A 93 -6.61 22.34 -12.51
N ARG A 94 -7.55 21.40 -12.37
CA ARG A 94 -8.00 20.96 -11.05
C ARG A 94 -7.03 19.92 -10.51
N MET A 95 -6.58 20.11 -9.27
CA MET A 95 -5.51 19.33 -8.66
C MET A 95 -5.91 18.82 -7.28
N VAL A 96 -5.24 17.75 -6.84
CA VAL A 96 -5.35 17.19 -5.50
C VAL A 96 -4.00 17.32 -4.80
N LEU A 97 -3.99 17.94 -3.62
CA LEU A 97 -2.89 17.90 -2.66
C LEU A 97 -3.16 16.78 -1.67
N ARG A 98 -2.23 15.82 -1.54
CA ARG A 98 -2.25 14.78 -0.49
C ARG A 98 -1.06 14.96 0.43
N MET A 99 -1.32 14.97 1.74
CA MET A 99 -0.32 15.23 2.77
C MET A 99 -0.30 14.11 3.81
N ASP A 100 0.89 13.81 4.32
CA ASP A 100 1.06 12.91 5.46
C ASP A 100 0.50 13.55 6.74
N PRO A 101 -0.28 12.82 7.55
CA PRO A 101 -0.50 13.19 8.95
C PRO A 101 0.80 12.94 9.75
N LEU A 102 0.88 13.47 10.98
CA LEU A 102 2.01 13.18 11.88
C LEU A 102 2.17 11.66 12.16
N GLY A 103 1.06 10.92 12.18
CA GLY A 103 1.00 9.48 12.36
C GLY A 103 0.05 8.82 11.38
N SER A 104 0.55 7.84 10.63
CA SER A 104 -0.20 7.04 9.66
C SER A 104 -0.08 5.55 10.01
N PRO A 105 -1.08 4.71 9.71
CA PRO A 105 -0.93 3.25 9.75
C PRO A 105 -0.13 2.71 8.54
N VAL A 106 0.17 3.58 7.58
CA VAL A 106 0.96 3.31 6.40
C VAL A 106 2.21 4.19 6.41
N GLU A 107 3.37 3.56 6.55
CA GLU A 107 4.66 4.22 6.44
C GLU A 107 5.09 4.32 4.98
N SER A 108 4.82 5.47 4.39
CA SER A 108 5.06 5.74 2.98
C SER A 108 6.01 6.93 2.77
N SER A 109 6.59 6.98 1.57
CA SER A 109 7.46 8.07 1.11
C SER A 109 6.89 8.66 -0.17
N ARG A 110 6.95 9.99 -0.30
CA ARG A 110 6.44 10.71 -1.48
C ARG A 110 7.35 10.54 -2.66
N SER A 111 8.67 10.43 -2.46
CA SER A 111 9.60 10.09 -3.54
C SER A 111 9.32 8.71 -4.12
N ARG A 112 9.03 7.70 -3.29
CA ARG A 112 8.62 6.36 -3.77
C ARG A 112 7.34 6.41 -4.60
N GLU A 113 6.30 7.05 -4.07
CA GLU A 113 5.02 7.19 -4.77
C GLU A 113 5.19 7.96 -6.09
N ALA A 114 6.06 8.98 -6.10
CA ALA A 114 6.35 9.77 -7.29
C ALA A 114 7.06 8.99 -8.39
N GLU A 115 8.11 8.26 -8.05
CA GLU A 115 8.85 7.44 -8.99
C GLU A 115 7.96 6.34 -9.60
N VAL A 116 7.10 5.70 -8.80
CA VAL A 116 6.16 4.69 -9.29
C VAL A 116 5.09 5.29 -10.20
N LEU A 117 4.44 6.39 -9.79
CA LEU A 117 3.42 7.04 -10.61
C LEU A 117 3.99 7.48 -11.97
N ALA A 118 5.24 7.96 -11.99
CA ALA A 118 5.92 8.33 -13.23
C ALA A 118 6.10 7.13 -14.17
N ILE A 119 6.54 5.98 -13.64
CA ILE A 119 6.74 4.76 -14.44
C ILE A 119 5.41 4.16 -14.88
N VAL A 120 4.45 4.03 -13.97
CA VAL A 120 3.15 3.44 -14.29
C VAL A 120 2.39 4.30 -15.31
N GLY A 121 2.57 5.62 -15.24
CA GLY A 121 2.04 6.58 -16.21
C GLY A 121 2.56 6.41 -17.63
N THR A 122 3.64 5.65 -17.87
CA THR A 122 4.10 5.29 -19.22
C THR A 122 3.41 4.03 -19.78
N SER A 123 2.54 3.39 -19.00
CA SER A 123 1.84 2.15 -19.35
C SER A 123 0.38 2.41 -19.73
N SER A 124 -0.39 1.32 -19.91
CA SER A 124 -1.85 1.39 -20.12
C SER A 124 -2.65 1.40 -18.82
N VAL A 125 -2.00 1.35 -17.65
CA VAL A 125 -2.67 1.48 -16.35
C VAL A 125 -3.03 2.94 -16.14
N PRO A 126 -4.31 3.30 -15.98
CA PRO A 126 -4.70 4.68 -15.75
C PRO A 126 -4.25 5.10 -14.35
N VAL A 127 -3.45 6.16 -14.25
CA VAL A 127 -2.99 6.75 -12.98
C VAL A 127 -3.07 8.27 -13.09
N PRO A 128 -3.27 8.99 -11.96
CA PRO A 128 -3.26 10.44 -11.98
C PRO A 128 -1.88 10.96 -12.39
N VAL A 129 -1.83 11.99 -13.25
CA VAL A 129 -0.58 12.68 -13.54
C VAL A 129 -0.06 13.33 -12.26
N LEU A 130 1.16 13.01 -11.87
CA LEU A 130 1.83 13.67 -10.76
C LEU A 130 2.55 14.92 -11.25
N TYR A 131 2.29 16.07 -10.61
CA TYR A 131 2.95 17.33 -10.95
C TYR A 131 4.15 17.59 -10.03
N TRP A 132 3.96 17.45 -8.72
CA TRP A 132 4.99 17.75 -7.72
C TRP A 132 4.90 16.80 -6.53
N SER A 133 6.05 16.58 -5.87
CA SER A 133 6.13 15.88 -4.59
C SER A 133 7.26 16.45 -3.74
N THR A 134 7.19 16.26 -2.44
CA THR A 134 8.27 16.56 -1.50
C THR A 134 8.22 15.62 -0.30
N ASP A 135 9.38 15.09 0.09
CA ASP A 135 9.57 14.42 1.39
C ASP A 135 9.92 15.44 2.49
N ASP A 136 10.26 16.69 2.15
CA ASP A 136 10.64 17.74 3.10
C ASP A 136 9.38 18.38 3.69
N ALA A 137 9.11 18.04 4.95
CA ALA A 137 7.98 18.58 5.70
C ALA A 137 8.01 20.12 5.84
N SER A 138 9.16 20.77 5.71
CA SER A 138 9.25 22.23 5.86
C SER A 138 8.61 23.00 4.71
N GLU A 139 8.42 22.37 3.54
CA GLU A 139 7.90 23.02 2.35
C GLU A 139 6.37 23.21 2.39
N LEU A 140 5.63 22.17 2.81
CA LEU A 140 4.16 22.17 2.87
C LEU A 140 3.62 21.89 4.28
N GLY A 141 4.50 21.79 5.28
CA GLY A 141 4.17 21.42 6.66
C GLY A 141 4.09 19.91 6.91
N ALA A 142 4.14 19.10 5.85
CA ALA A 142 4.25 17.65 5.88
C ALA A 142 4.77 17.18 4.51
N PRO A 143 5.35 15.96 4.42
CA PRO A 143 5.56 15.31 3.14
C PRO A 143 4.25 15.28 2.35
N ALA A 144 4.32 15.66 1.07
CA ALA A 144 3.15 15.86 0.26
C ALA A 144 3.37 15.53 -1.21
N LEU A 145 2.25 15.33 -1.92
CA LEU A 145 2.21 15.21 -3.38
C LEU A 145 1.05 16.04 -3.94
N ILE A 146 1.22 16.56 -5.15
CA ILE A 146 0.21 17.28 -5.91
C ILE A 146 0.03 16.56 -7.25
N SER A 147 -1.18 16.04 -7.47
CA SER A 147 -1.54 15.31 -8.67
C SER A 147 -2.75 15.91 -9.38
N GLU A 148 -3.02 15.44 -10.59
CA GLU A 148 -4.27 15.66 -11.30
C GLU A 148 -5.48 15.24 -10.46
N PHE A 149 -6.57 16.02 -10.55
CA PHE A 149 -7.88 15.59 -10.10
C PHE A 149 -8.54 14.73 -11.19
N ILE A 150 -8.62 13.42 -10.95
CA ILE A 150 -9.32 12.49 -11.85
C ILE A 150 -10.79 12.40 -11.47
N THR A 151 -11.68 12.55 -12.47
CA THR A 151 -13.11 12.34 -12.29
C THR A 151 -13.49 10.85 -12.33
N GLY A 152 -14.42 10.45 -11.47
CA GLY A 152 -14.98 9.10 -11.45
C GLY A 152 -15.58 8.78 -10.09
N VAL A 153 -16.12 7.56 -9.96
CA VAL A 153 -16.64 7.01 -8.70
C VAL A 153 -15.86 5.77 -8.30
N SER A 154 -15.73 5.51 -7.00
CA SER A 154 -15.06 4.31 -6.45
C SER A 154 -16.00 3.12 -6.24
N GLY A 155 -17.32 3.37 -6.28
CA GLY A 155 -18.39 2.37 -6.23
C GLY A 155 -19.66 2.90 -6.90
N PRO A 156 -20.61 2.04 -7.28
CA PRO A 156 -21.85 2.46 -7.91
C PRO A 156 -22.70 3.40 -7.05
N SER A 157 -23.44 4.30 -7.71
CA SER A 157 -24.28 5.31 -7.04
C SER A 157 -25.50 4.73 -6.32
N ASP A 158 -25.92 3.52 -6.67
CA ASP A 158 -27.02 2.78 -6.05
C ASP A 158 -26.59 1.90 -4.86
N THR A 159 -25.29 1.76 -4.64
CA THR A 159 -24.74 1.15 -3.41
C THR A 159 -24.49 2.21 -2.33
N PRO A 160 -24.74 1.90 -1.04
CA PRO A 160 -24.39 2.80 0.05
C PRO A 160 -22.90 3.16 -0.01
N ALA A 161 -22.60 4.45 -0.03
CA ALA A 161 -21.22 4.91 0.00
C ALA A 161 -20.54 4.45 1.31
N THR A 162 -19.57 3.55 1.22
CA THR A 162 -18.69 3.20 2.33
C THR A 162 -17.33 3.84 2.09
N ALA A 163 -16.77 4.48 3.11
CA ALA A 163 -15.49 5.19 3.00
C ALA A 163 -14.28 4.26 2.72
N SER A 164 -14.48 2.94 2.79
CA SER A 164 -13.43 1.92 2.75
C SER A 164 -13.55 0.91 1.60
N GLY A 165 -14.56 1.02 0.72
CA GLY A 165 -14.83 0.00 -0.30
C GLY A 165 -15.42 -1.31 0.25
N LEU A 166 -15.54 -1.45 1.58
CA LEU A 166 -16.17 -2.60 2.22
C LEU A 166 -17.64 -2.70 1.81
N GLY A 167 -18.05 -3.87 1.34
CA GLY A 167 -19.42 -4.15 0.93
C GLY A 167 -19.85 -3.51 -0.40
N VAL A 168 -18.90 -2.97 -1.19
CA VAL A 168 -19.20 -2.51 -2.56
C VAL A 168 -19.57 -3.70 -3.44
N THR A 169 -20.67 -3.55 -4.18
CA THR A 169 -21.11 -4.51 -5.20
C THR A 169 -21.20 -3.77 -6.53
N TYR A 170 -20.77 -4.40 -7.63
CA TYR A 170 -20.78 -3.75 -8.95
C TYR A 170 -22.00 -4.15 -9.81
N GLY A 171 -22.69 -5.22 -9.41
CA GLY A 171 -23.85 -5.74 -10.14
C GLY A 171 -23.54 -6.27 -11.54
N SER A 172 -24.52 -6.92 -12.17
CA SER A 172 -24.37 -7.60 -13.47
C SER A 172 -24.01 -6.66 -14.62
N ARG A 173 -24.30 -5.36 -14.50
CA ARG A 173 -23.99 -4.34 -15.51
C ARG A 173 -22.52 -3.97 -15.54
N LEU A 174 -21.93 -3.60 -14.39
CA LEU A 174 -20.57 -3.06 -14.32
C LEU A 174 -19.52 -4.14 -14.11
N ARG A 175 -19.84 -5.19 -13.33
CA ARG A 175 -18.90 -6.25 -12.94
C ARG A 175 -18.11 -6.82 -14.13
N PRO A 176 -18.72 -7.28 -15.24
CA PRO A 176 -17.94 -7.86 -16.34
C PRO A 176 -17.02 -6.85 -17.04
N ILE A 177 -17.43 -5.58 -17.16
CA ILE A 177 -16.66 -4.51 -17.83
C ILE A 177 -15.46 -4.11 -16.98
N LEU A 178 -15.67 -3.96 -15.67
CA LEU A 178 -14.62 -3.63 -14.71
C LEU A 178 -13.66 -4.79 -14.49
N ALA A 179 -14.17 -6.03 -14.42
CA ALA A 179 -13.35 -7.23 -14.22
C ALA A 179 -12.26 -7.38 -15.29
N GLU A 180 -12.60 -7.20 -16.57
CA GLU A 180 -11.64 -7.31 -17.67
C GLU A 180 -10.54 -6.25 -17.56
N GLN A 181 -10.91 -5.00 -17.25
CA GLN A 181 -9.94 -3.91 -17.07
C GLN A 181 -9.07 -4.10 -15.84
N TYR A 182 -9.66 -4.53 -14.73
CA TYR A 182 -8.99 -4.76 -13.46
C TYR A 182 -7.84 -5.78 -13.61
N VAL A 183 -8.11 -6.97 -14.15
CA VAL A 183 -7.06 -7.99 -14.32
C VAL A 183 -6.01 -7.56 -15.35
N ARG A 184 -6.43 -6.90 -16.44
CA ARG A 184 -5.52 -6.35 -17.45
C ARG A 184 -4.58 -5.31 -16.84
N HIS A 185 -5.08 -4.38 -16.03
CA HIS A 185 -4.24 -3.36 -15.39
C HIS A 185 -3.29 -3.98 -14.37
N LEU A 186 -3.72 -4.98 -13.60
CA LEU A 186 -2.84 -5.71 -12.68
C LEU A 186 -1.73 -6.46 -13.42
N ALA A 187 -2.08 -7.16 -14.51
CA ALA A 187 -1.11 -7.86 -15.35
C ALA A 187 -0.10 -6.90 -16.00
N THR A 188 -0.57 -5.75 -16.52
CA THR A 188 0.31 -4.70 -17.03
C THR A 188 1.24 -4.21 -15.93
N LEU A 189 0.72 -3.83 -14.76
CA LEU A 189 1.53 -3.33 -13.64
C LEU A 189 2.67 -4.28 -13.28
N HIS A 190 2.38 -5.58 -13.17
CA HIS A 190 3.36 -6.59 -12.78
C HIS A 190 4.39 -6.92 -13.87
N THR A 191 4.18 -6.47 -15.10
CA THR A 191 5.05 -6.74 -16.26
C THR A 191 5.74 -5.49 -16.81
N ILE A 192 5.55 -4.32 -16.19
CA ILE A 192 6.28 -3.10 -16.52
C ILE A 192 7.79 -3.33 -16.35
N ASP A 193 8.58 -2.89 -17.35
CA ASP A 193 10.04 -2.86 -17.27
C ASP A 193 10.52 -1.73 -16.33
N TRP A 194 10.36 -1.95 -15.03
CA TRP A 194 10.81 -1.03 -13.99
C TRP A 194 12.35 -0.96 -13.90
N ALA A 195 13.06 -1.99 -14.37
CA ALA A 195 14.50 -2.12 -14.20
C ALA A 195 15.29 -1.11 -15.05
N SER A 196 14.74 -0.70 -16.21
CA SER A 196 15.31 0.33 -17.08
C SER A 196 15.08 1.77 -16.61
N HIS A 197 14.26 1.96 -15.58
CA HIS A 197 13.97 3.26 -15.00
C HIS A 197 14.88 3.57 -13.81
N ASP A 198 15.04 4.86 -13.50
CA ASP A 198 15.74 5.30 -12.30
C ASP A 198 14.76 5.28 -11.12
N LEU A 199 15.05 4.43 -10.14
CA LEU A 199 14.22 4.18 -8.97
C LEU A 199 15.10 4.37 -7.74
N THR A 200 15.44 5.62 -7.45
CA THR A 200 16.41 5.97 -6.40
C THR A 200 15.82 5.88 -5.00
N ALA A 201 14.50 5.95 -4.89
CA ALA A 201 13.76 5.84 -3.63
C ALA A 201 13.49 4.39 -3.20
N PHE A 202 13.78 3.41 -4.08
CA PHE A 202 13.60 1.99 -3.85
C PHE A 202 14.93 1.26 -3.78
N GLU A 203 15.04 0.30 -2.86
CA GLU A 203 16.04 -0.72 -3.01
C GLU A 203 15.59 -1.78 -4.04
N ARG A 204 16.56 -2.36 -4.74
CA ARG A 204 16.29 -3.31 -5.83
C ARG A 204 16.50 -4.74 -5.32
N PRO A 205 15.41 -5.49 -5.03
CA PRO A 205 15.56 -6.88 -4.63
C PRO A 205 16.03 -7.72 -5.82
N ARG A 206 16.64 -8.87 -5.53
CA ARG A 206 17.15 -9.78 -6.56
C ARG A 206 16.22 -10.98 -6.73
N PRO A 207 15.91 -11.40 -7.98
CA PRO A 207 15.38 -12.72 -8.22
C PRO A 207 16.26 -13.80 -7.59
N GLY A 208 15.65 -14.87 -7.08
CA GLY A 208 16.34 -15.96 -6.38
C GLY A 208 16.70 -15.66 -4.93
N THR A 209 16.18 -14.58 -4.33
CA THR A 209 16.44 -14.19 -2.93
C THR A 209 15.15 -13.92 -2.15
N THR A 210 15.27 -13.68 -0.85
CA THR A 210 14.18 -13.22 0.03
C THR A 210 14.23 -11.71 0.30
N ASP A 211 15.12 -10.96 -0.37
CA ASP A 211 15.40 -9.54 -0.09
C ASP A 211 14.11 -8.72 0.07
N ALA A 212 13.21 -8.76 -0.92
CA ALA A 212 11.96 -7.98 -0.92
C ALA A 212 11.05 -8.30 0.29
N ILE A 213 10.90 -9.59 0.62
CA ILE A 213 10.03 -10.01 1.71
C ILE A 213 10.68 -9.80 3.08
N ASP A 214 12.00 -9.92 3.18
CA ASP A 214 12.75 -9.62 4.39
C ASP A 214 12.57 -8.14 4.78
N TRP A 215 12.67 -7.22 3.83
CA TRP A 215 12.50 -5.79 4.09
C TRP A 215 11.06 -5.43 4.50
N ARG A 216 10.07 -6.06 3.85
CA ARG A 216 8.65 -5.84 4.18
C ARG A 216 8.27 -6.41 5.55
N LEU A 217 8.81 -7.58 5.91
CA LEU A 217 8.62 -8.13 7.24
C LEU A 217 9.29 -7.26 8.29
N ALA A 218 10.53 -6.82 8.05
CA ALA A 218 11.24 -5.93 8.95
C ALA A 218 10.45 -4.63 9.22
N SER A 219 9.84 -4.03 8.18
CA SER A 219 9.07 -2.79 8.34
C SER A 219 7.78 -3.01 9.13
N THR A 220 7.06 -4.10 8.82
CA THR A 220 5.79 -4.44 9.48
C THR A 220 6.03 -4.83 10.94
N ASP A 221 7.08 -5.59 11.21
CA ASP A 221 7.55 -5.91 12.55
C ASP A 221 7.91 -4.65 13.35
N ARG A 222 8.63 -3.72 12.72
CA ARG A 222 9.04 -2.48 13.36
C ARG A 222 7.83 -1.62 13.72
N ALA A 223 6.86 -1.50 12.82
CA ALA A 223 5.61 -0.80 13.10
C ALA A 223 4.85 -1.46 14.27
N TRP A 224 4.80 -2.79 14.34
CA TRP A 224 4.20 -3.46 15.49
C TRP A 224 4.96 -3.15 16.79
N ASP A 225 6.29 -3.30 16.77
CA ASP A 225 7.14 -3.11 17.96
C ASP A 225 7.09 -1.67 18.49
N ASP A 226 6.96 -0.68 17.58
CA ASP A 226 6.78 0.71 17.96
C ASP A 226 5.33 1.01 18.42
N ASP A 227 4.30 0.46 17.78
CA ASP A 227 2.92 0.95 17.93
C ASP A 227 2.09 0.16 18.95
N ALA A 228 2.36 -1.13 19.11
CA ALA A 228 1.50 -2.03 19.88
C ALA A 228 1.42 -1.62 21.36
N PHE A 229 0.21 -1.73 21.91
CA PHE A 229 -0.04 -1.46 23.34
C PHE A 229 0.48 -2.58 24.24
N GLN A 230 0.39 -3.81 23.74
CA GLN A 230 0.77 -5.01 24.44
C GLN A 230 1.10 -6.10 23.42
N PRO A 231 1.92 -7.09 23.79
CA PRO A 231 2.15 -8.25 22.94
C PRO A 231 0.84 -9.02 22.71
N HIS A 232 0.72 -9.63 21.53
CA HIS A 232 -0.40 -10.50 21.18
C HIS A 232 0.12 -11.88 20.74
N PRO A 233 -0.38 -13.01 21.31
CA PRO A 233 0.10 -14.35 20.98
C PRO A 233 0.00 -14.68 19.48
N THR A 234 -1.15 -14.43 18.86
CA THR A 234 -1.36 -14.67 17.43
C THR A 234 -0.36 -13.90 16.58
N VAL A 235 -0.15 -12.61 16.88
CA VAL A 235 0.80 -11.77 16.13
C VAL A 235 2.23 -12.30 16.27
N THR A 236 2.60 -12.74 17.47
CA THR A 236 3.92 -13.37 17.71
C THR A 236 4.09 -14.66 16.91
N LEU A 237 3.08 -15.53 16.92
CA LEU A 237 3.09 -16.80 16.18
C LEU A 237 3.11 -16.57 14.67
N THR A 238 2.29 -15.66 14.16
CA THR A 238 2.24 -15.28 12.75
C THR A 238 3.56 -14.67 12.29
N ARG A 239 4.16 -13.75 13.06
CA ARG A 239 5.50 -13.19 12.80
C ARG A 239 6.53 -14.32 12.63
N GLN A 240 6.56 -15.27 13.56
CA GLN A 240 7.48 -16.41 13.46
C GLN A 240 7.21 -17.31 12.25
N TRP A 241 5.93 -17.56 11.93
CA TRP A 241 5.57 -18.35 10.76
C TRP A 241 6.00 -17.65 9.47
N LEU A 242 5.74 -16.35 9.32
CA LEU A 242 6.14 -15.56 8.15
C LEU A 242 7.66 -15.61 7.95
N TRP A 243 8.44 -15.33 8.99
CA TRP A 243 9.90 -15.38 8.90
C TRP A 243 10.46 -16.78 8.56
N ARG A 244 9.78 -17.86 8.95
CA ARG A 244 10.20 -19.25 8.63
C ARG A 244 9.82 -19.69 7.21
N ASN A 245 8.73 -19.15 6.65
CA ASN A 245 8.14 -19.62 5.40
C ASN A 245 8.32 -18.64 4.24
N ARG A 246 9.25 -17.69 4.35
CA ARG A 246 9.49 -16.66 3.32
C ARG A 246 9.72 -17.29 1.94
N PRO A 247 8.92 -16.90 0.93
CA PRO A 247 9.11 -17.40 -0.42
C PRO A 247 10.34 -16.74 -1.06
N VAL A 248 11.02 -17.50 -1.91
CA VAL A 248 12.08 -16.96 -2.77
C VAL A 248 11.43 -16.29 -3.98
N LEU A 249 11.80 -15.03 -4.23
CA LEU A 249 11.27 -14.22 -5.32
C LEU A 249 11.71 -14.75 -6.68
N ASP A 250 10.77 -15.04 -7.60
CA ASP A 250 11.10 -15.51 -8.96
C ASP A 250 11.30 -14.37 -9.97
N THR A 251 10.45 -13.35 -9.90
CA THR A 251 10.40 -12.19 -10.79
C THR A 251 10.01 -11.01 -9.94
N VAL A 252 10.78 -9.93 -10.05
CA VAL A 252 10.47 -8.69 -9.35
C VAL A 252 9.44 -7.92 -10.16
N SER A 253 8.33 -7.59 -9.53
CA SER A 253 7.26 -6.75 -10.07
C SER A 253 7.13 -5.47 -9.23
N ILE A 254 6.58 -4.41 -9.83
CA ILE A 254 6.02 -3.31 -9.04
C ILE A 254 4.76 -3.86 -8.37
N VAL A 255 4.73 -3.90 -7.05
CA VAL A 255 3.58 -4.35 -6.26
C VAL A 255 2.87 -3.13 -5.71
N HIS A 256 1.59 -2.95 -6.03
CA HIS A 256 0.77 -1.83 -5.57
C HIS A 256 0.66 -1.80 -4.03
N GLY A 257 0.36 -2.95 -3.42
CA GLY A 257 0.26 -3.19 -1.98
C GLY A 257 -1.14 -2.98 -1.38
N ASP A 258 -2.01 -2.22 -2.05
CA ASP A 258 -3.45 -2.06 -1.71
C ASP A 258 -4.35 -2.27 -2.96
N TYR A 259 -4.06 -3.28 -3.79
CA TYR A 259 -4.80 -3.52 -5.04
C TYR A 259 -6.14 -4.23 -4.78
N ARG A 260 -7.23 -3.46 -4.72
CA ARG A 260 -8.58 -3.95 -4.34
C ARG A 260 -9.70 -3.10 -4.95
N ASN A 261 -10.95 -3.52 -4.71
CA ASN A 261 -12.11 -2.65 -4.94
C ASN A 261 -12.03 -1.37 -4.10
N GLY A 262 -12.58 -0.28 -4.61
CA GLY A 262 -12.51 1.03 -3.97
C GLY A 262 -11.18 1.78 -4.12
N ASN A 263 -10.11 1.14 -4.63
CA ASN A 263 -8.84 1.80 -5.00
C ASN A 263 -8.68 1.99 -6.51
N PHE A 264 -9.81 2.10 -7.19
CA PHE A 264 -9.85 2.60 -8.55
C PHE A 264 -11.09 3.48 -8.72
N LEU A 265 -10.99 4.40 -9.65
CA LEU A 265 -12.11 5.19 -10.14
C LEU A 265 -12.57 4.65 -11.48
N PHE A 266 -13.86 4.81 -11.75
CA PHE A 266 -14.43 4.54 -13.06
C PHE A 266 -15.52 5.55 -13.39
N ASP A 267 -15.76 5.74 -14.69
CA ASP A 267 -16.95 6.42 -15.18
C ASP A 267 -18.15 5.47 -15.11
N GLU A 268 -19.16 5.80 -14.30
CA GLU A 268 -20.27 4.88 -14.02
C GLU A 268 -21.17 4.61 -15.24
N ALA A 269 -21.24 5.56 -16.18
CA ALA A 269 -22.04 5.44 -17.38
C ALA A 269 -21.43 4.42 -18.36
N SER A 270 -20.13 4.50 -18.59
CA SER A 270 -19.40 3.62 -19.52
C SER A 270 -18.80 2.37 -18.88
N GLY A 271 -18.53 2.39 -17.57
CA GLY A 271 -17.75 1.37 -16.87
C GLY A 271 -16.24 1.44 -17.14
N GLN A 272 -15.74 2.51 -17.78
CA GLN A 272 -14.32 2.69 -18.06
C GLN A 272 -13.57 3.07 -16.77
N MET A 273 -12.53 2.31 -16.41
CA MET A 273 -11.63 2.68 -15.31
C MET A 273 -10.86 3.94 -15.71
N THR A 274 -10.88 4.95 -14.82
CA THR A 274 -10.27 6.26 -15.04
C THR A 274 -9.00 6.49 -14.22
N ALA A 275 -8.82 5.75 -13.11
CA ALA A 275 -7.57 5.75 -12.34
C ALA A 275 -7.47 4.53 -11.41
N VAL A 276 -6.26 4.05 -11.18
CA VAL A 276 -5.86 3.25 -10.01
C VAL A 276 -5.24 4.22 -8.98
N LEU A 277 -5.68 4.11 -7.73
CA LEU A 277 -5.38 5.05 -6.64
C LEU A 277 -4.57 4.39 -5.52
N ASP A 278 -4.02 5.21 -4.61
CA ASP A 278 -3.38 4.79 -3.35
C ASP A 278 -2.12 3.92 -3.51
N TRP A 279 -1.15 4.49 -4.23
CA TRP A 279 0.17 3.93 -4.50
C TRP A 279 1.16 3.98 -3.33
N GLU A 280 0.69 4.28 -2.12
CA GLU A 280 1.56 4.56 -0.98
C GLU A 280 2.21 3.31 -0.36
N LEU A 281 1.64 2.13 -0.58
CA LEU A 281 2.18 0.85 -0.13
C LEU A 281 3.15 0.21 -1.12
N THR A 282 3.43 0.90 -2.24
CA THR A 282 4.17 0.29 -3.33
C THR A 282 5.60 -0.09 -2.94
N TYR A 283 6.01 -1.26 -3.41
CA TYR A 283 7.38 -1.75 -3.31
C TYR A 283 7.71 -2.65 -4.50
N LEU A 284 9.01 -2.90 -4.70
CA LEU A 284 9.48 -3.88 -5.68
C LEU A 284 9.47 -5.26 -5.01
N GLY A 285 8.75 -6.22 -5.56
CA GLY A 285 8.60 -7.52 -4.91
C GLY A 285 7.79 -8.54 -5.69
N ASP A 286 7.11 -9.41 -4.94
CA ASP A 286 6.35 -10.52 -5.51
C ASP A 286 4.89 -10.12 -5.79
N ARG A 287 4.47 -10.27 -7.05
CA ARG A 287 3.10 -10.12 -7.55
C ARG A 287 2.03 -10.84 -6.72
N HIS A 288 2.40 -11.93 -6.04
CA HIS A 288 1.47 -12.69 -5.22
C HIS A 288 0.90 -11.87 -4.06
N HIS A 289 1.56 -10.80 -3.63
CA HIS A 289 1.03 -9.87 -2.65
C HIS A 289 -0.29 -9.25 -3.13
N ASP A 290 -0.30 -8.60 -4.29
CA ASP A 290 -1.49 -7.92 -4.81
C ASP A 290 -2.60 -8.92 -5.16
N LEU A 291 -2.25 -10.08 -5.73
CA LEU A 291 -3.22 -11.15 -5.99
C LEU A 291 -3.86 -11.64 -4.69
N ALA A 292 -3.06 -11.90 -3.64
CA ALA A 292 -3.59 -12.33 -2.35
C ALA A 292 -4.41 -11.21 -1.68
N TYR A 293 -4.02 -9.95 -1.86
CA TYR A 293 -4.73 -8.80 -1.31
C TYR A 293 -6.11 -8.68 -1.96
N ALA A 294 -6.18 -8.72 -3.28
CA ALA A 294 -7.43 -8.70 -4.05
C ALA A 294 -8.38 -9.85 -3.69
N MET A 295 -7.85 -10.98 -3.19
CA MET A 295 -8.62 -12.15 -2.75
C MET A 295 -9.10 -12.11 -1.30
N MET A 296 -8.70 -11.10 -0.50
CA MET A 296 -9.14 -11.01 0.89
C MET A 296 -10.66 -10.87 0.99
N ALA A 297 -11.26 -11.60 1.94
CA ALA A 297 -12.70 -11.66 2.14
C ALA A 297 -13.36 -10.27 2.33
N GLY A 298 -12.67 -9.34 3.00
CA GLY A 298 -13.18 -7.99 3.24
C GLY A 298 -13.46 -7.17 1.97
N TRP A 299 -12.77 -7.48 0.87
CA TRP A 299 -12.92 -6.78 -0.41
C TRP A 299 -13.88 -7.49 -1.37
N GLY A 300 -14.33 -8.69 -1.03
CA GLY A 300 -15.15 -9.49 -1.92
C GLY A 300 -16.65 -9.35 -1.70
N GLU A 301 -17.38 -10.04 -2.57
CA GLU A 301 -18.83 -10.15 -2.53
C GLU A 301 -19.21 -11.62 -2.78
N THR A 302 -20.09 -12.19 -1.96
CA THR A 302 -20.69 -13.48 -2.26
C THR A 302 -21.99 -13.27 -3.02
N ASP A 303 -22.10 -13.88 -4.20
CA ASP A 303 -23.31 -13.86 -5.02
C ASP A 303 -24.46 -14.54 -4.27
N ALA A 304 -25.60 -13.85 -4.14
CA ALA A 304 -26.74 -14.39 -3.44
C ALA A 304 -27.44 -15.54 -4.21
N GLU A 305 -27.31 -15.58 -5.53
CA GLU A 305 -27.98 -16.59 -6.37
C GLU A 305 -27.09 -17.81 -6.61
N THR A 306 -25.81 -17.61 -6.93
CA THR A 306 -24.89 -18.72 -7.23
C THR A 306 -24.12 -19.22 -6.00
N GLY A 307 -23.96 -18.39 -4.98
CA GLY A 307 -23.11 -18.67 -3.82
C GLY A 307 -21.61 -18.50 -4.09
N ASP A 308 -21.22 -18.06 -5.29
CA ASP A 308 -19.81 -17.85 -5.64
C ASP A 308 -19.25 -16.61 -4.94
N PHE A 309 -18.00 -16.69 -4.51
CA PHE A 309 -17.27 -15.55 -3.96
C PHE A 309 -16.47 -14.84 -5.06
N TYR A 310 -16.72 -13.54 -5.23
CA TYR A 310 -16.00 -12.66 -6.12
C TYR A 310 -14.91 -11.88 -5.37
N CYS A 311 -13.65 -12.16 -5.69
CA CYS A 311 -12.48 -11.41 -5.25
C CYS A 311 -12.60 -9.95 -5.72
N SER A 312 -12.37 -9.00 -4.81
CA SER A 312 -12.58 -7.56 -5.05
C SER A 312 -13.96 -7.24 -5.67
N ALA A 313 -14.99 -8.04 -5.36
CA ALA A 313 -16.35 -7.96 -5.92
C ALA A 313 -16.44 -8.04 -7.46
N LEU A 314 -15.38 -8.49 -8.13
CA LEU A 314 -15.25 -8.44 -9.59
C LEU A 314 -15.15 -9.83 -10.25
N LEU A 315 -14.26 -10.70 -9.76
CA LEU A 315 -13.96 -11.98 -10.42
C LEU A 315 -13.96 -13.14 -9.43
N THR A 316 -14.35 -14.33 -9.88
CA THR A 316 -14.08 -15.52 -9.08
C THR A 316 -12.57 -15.71 -8.95
N ARG A 317 -12.12 -16.37 -7.88
CA ARG A 317 -10.69 -16.69 -7.69
C ARG A 317 -10.08 -17.39 -8.92
N LYS A 318 -10.82 -18.34 -9.49
CA LYS A 318 -10.41 -19.10 -10.65
C LYS A 318 -10.20 -18.17 -11.86
N ASP A 319 -11.19 -17.33 -12.15
CA ASP A 319 -11.11 -16.41 -13.29
C ASP A 319 -10.00 -15.36 -13.10
N LEU A 320 -9.82 -14.86 -11.88
CA LEU A 320 -8.73 -13.92 -11.57
C LEU A 320 -7.37 -14.54 -11.90
N ILE A 321 -7.10 -15.77 -11.46
CA ILE A 321 -5.82 -16.46 -11.71
C ILE A 321 -5.67 -16.77 -13.21
N GLU A 322 -6.66 -17.43 -13.83
CA GLU A 322 -6.58 -17.85 -15.23
C GLU A 322 -6.39 -16.65 -16.18
N GLN A 323 -7.13 -15.56 -15.97
CA GLN A 323 -6.98 -14.35 -16.79
C GLN A 323 -5.67 -13.63 -16.50
N TYR A 324 -5.24 -13.57 -15.23
CA TYR A 324 -3.97 -12.94 -14.86
C TYR A 324 -2.78 -13.65 -15.50
N GLU A 325 -2.71 -14.98 -15.41
CA GLU A 325 -1.64 -15.78 -16.03
C GLU A 325 -1.65 -15.62 -17.55
N ALA A 326 -2.83 -15.64 -18.17
CA ALA A 326 -2.96 -15.47 -19.62
C ALA A 326 -2.50 -14.08 -20.11
N LEU A 327 -2.77 -13.03 -19.35
CA LEU A 327 -2.43 -11.64 -19.72
C LEU A 327 -0.99 -11.27 -19.37
N SER A 328 -0.49 -11.72 -18.22
CA SER A 328 0.87 -11.38 -17.74
C SER A 328 1.95 -12.32 -18.25
N GLY A 329 1.59 -13.56 -18.60
CA GLY A 329 2.55 -14.64 -18.85
C GLY A 329 3.31 -15.11 -17.61
N LEU A 330 2.93 -14.64 -16.42
CA LEU A 330 3.55 -14.98 -15.14
C LEU A 330 2.67 -16.01 -14.41
N SER A 331 3.23 -17.15 -14.02
CA SER A 331 2.49 -18.18 -13.29
C SER A 331 2.14 -17.75 -11.87
N VAL A 332 1.04 -18.27 -11.33
CA VAL A 332 0.62 -18.08 -9.94
C VAL A 332 0.89 -19.36 -9.15
N ASP A 333 1.71 -19.23 -8.11
CA ASP A 333 2.04 -20.28 -7.16
C ASP A 333 1.10 -20.21 -5.94
N GLU A 334 0.41 -21.31 -5.70
CA GLU A 334 -0.59 -21.45 -4.64
C GLU A 334 0.01 -21.32 -3.22
N GLU A 335 1.22 -21.80 -2.99
CA GLU A 335 1.89 -21.70 -1.69
C GLU A 335 2.34 -20.27 -1.40
N ARG A 336 2.88 -19.58 -2.42
CA ARG A 336 3.21 -18.15 -2.31
C ARG A 336 1.97 -17.32 -2.08
N LEU A 337 0.89 -17.60 -2.80
CA LEU A 337 -0.38 -16.90 -2.60
C LEU A 337 -0.89 -17.07 -1.16
N ARG A 338 -0.83 -18.29 -0.61
CA ARG A 338 -1.16 -18.53 0.81
C ARG A 338 -0.25 -17.73 1.74
N TYR A 339 1.05 -17.72 1.49
CA TYR A 339 2.01 -16.93 2.28
C TYR A 339 1.65 -15.45 2.28
N TYR A 340 1.41 -14.87 1.11
CA TYR A 340 1.06 -13.46 0.97
C TYR A 340 -0.32 -13.13 1.55
N LEU A 341 -1.27 -14.07 1.55
CA LEU A 341 -2.53 -13.89 2.26
C LEU A 341 -2.32 -13.76 3.78
N VAL A 342 -1.46 -14.60 4.36
CA VAL A 342 -1.07 -14.48 5.79
C VAL A 342 -0.36 -13.15 6.04
N LEU A 343 0.55 -12.74 5.15
CA LEU A 343 1.25 -11.45 5.26
C LEU A 343 0.28 -10.27 5.23
N ASN A 344 -0.70 -10.28 4.33
CA ASN A 344 -1.67 -9.20 4.19
C ASN A 344 -2.56 -9.08 5.44
N MET A 345 -2.98 -10.21 6.00
CA MET A 345 -3.71 -10.22 7.27
C MET A 345 -2.82 -9.78 8.44
N TYR A 346 -1.56 -10.19 8.46
CA TYR A 346 -0.59 -9.73 9.47
C TYR A 346 -0.42 -8.22 9.43
N TRP A 347 -0.17 -7.65 8.24
CA TRP A 347 -0.10 -6.21 8.03
C TRP A 347 -1.40 -5.52 8.43
N ALA A 348 -2.57 -6.06 8.07
CA ALA A 348 -3.86 -5.51 8.47
C ALA A 348 -4.02 -5.49 10.00
N VAL A 349 -3.58 -6.53 10.71
CA VAL A 349 -3.58 -6.53 12.18
C VAL A 349 -2.64 -5.47 12.74
N VAL A 350 -1.43 -5.30 12.19
CA VAL A 350 -0.52 -4.24 12.64
C VAL A 350 -1.16 -2.86 12.42
N ALA A 351 -1.64 -2.58 11.21
CA ALA A 351 -2.26 -1.32 10.87
C ALA A 351 -3.50 -1.01 11.73
N LEU A 352 -4.39 -1.98 11.91
CA LEU A 352 -5.70 -1.79 12.52
C LEU A 352 -5.68 -1.96 14.05
N SER A 353 -4.89 -2.88 14.60
CA SER A 353 -4.87 -3.16 16.04
C SER A 353 -3.71 -2.53 16.80
N ALA A 354 -2.67 -2.05 16.10
CA ALA A 354 -1.58 -1.31 16.73
C ALA A 354 -1.56 0.14 16.25
N SER A 355 -1.29 0.37 14.96
CA SER A 355 -0.94 1.70 14.46
C SER A 355 -2.08 2.71 14.51
N LEU A 356 -3.27 2.36 14.01
CA LEU A 356 -4.44 3.25 14.06
C LEU A 356 -4.83 3.64 15.50
N PRO A 357 -5.03 2.69 16.45
CA PRO A 357 -5.38 3.05 17.81
C PRO A 357 -4.27 3.83 18.52
N ARG A 358 -2.99 3.53 18.26
CA ARG A 358 -1.86 4.31 18.81
C ARG A 358 -1.89 5.75 18.30
N ASN A 359 -2.01 5.94 16.99
CA ASN A 359 -2.06 7.26 16.38
C ASN A 359 -3.29 8.05 16.86
N ALA A 360 -4.42 7.39 17.10
CA ALA A 360 -5.62 8.03 17.65
C ALA A 360 -5.45 8.42 19.12
N GLU A 361 -4.87 7.56 19.96
CA GLU A 361 -4.61 7.86 21.37
C GLU A 361 -3.65 9.04 21.53
N GLU A 362 -2.57 9.06 20.74
CA GLU A 362 -1.57 10.13 20.76
C GLU A 362 -1.96 11.36 19.92
N ARG A 363 -3.16 11.35 19.33
CA ARG A 363 -3.69 12.44 18.50
C ARG A 363 -2.76 12.83 17.34
N LEU A 364 -2.13 11.85 16.69
CA LEU A 364 -1.19 12.05 15.58
C LEU A 364 -1.89 12.09 14.21
N THR A 365 -3.21 11.96 14.17
CA THR A 365 -3.98 11.95 12.92
C THR A 365 -5.27 12.72 13.07
N HIS A 366 -5.75 13.34 11.99
CA HIS A 366 -7.07 13.97 11.92
C HIS A 366 -8.22 12.94 11.87
N LEU A 367 -7.89 11.65 11.80
CA LEU A 367 -8.82 10.54 11.58
C LEU A 367 -9.07 9.71 12.84
N GLU A 368 -8.93 10.28 14.04
CA GLU A 368 -9.06 9.55 15.32
C GLU A 368 -10.36 8.73 15.41
N VAL A 369 -11.48 9.31 14.98
CA VAL A 369 -12.80 8.64 14.97
C VAL A 369 -12.80 7.44 14.01
N MET A 370 -12.25 7.61 12.80
CA MET A 370 -12.15 6.54 11.81
C MET A 370 -11.19 5.45 12.28
N GLY A 371 -10.04 5.83 12.85
CA GLY A 371 -9.06 4.91 13.42
C GLY A 371 -9.68 4.00 14.47
N ASN A 372 -10.44 4.57 15.40
CA ASN A 372 -11.16 3.80 16.43
C ASN A 372 -12.22 2.86 15.84
N PHE A 373 -12.93 3.27 14.79
CA PHE A 373 -13.89 2.41 14.09
C PHE A 373 -13.20 1.22 13.40
N LEU A 374 -12.11 1.49 12.67
CA LEU A 374 -11.37 0.49 11.91
C LEU A 374 -10.62 -0.50 12.79
N SER A 375 -10.25 -0.14 14.02
CA SER A 375 -9.61 -1.05 14.98
C SER A 375 -10.42 -2.33 15.23
N GLY A 376 -11.75 -2.27 15.12
CA GLY A 376 -12.61 -3.45 15.25
C GLY A 376 -12.35 -4.52 14.17
N LEU A 377 -11.95 -4.11 12.96
CA LEU A 377 -11.61 -5.02 11.87
C LEU A 377 -10.30 -5.78 12.14
N GLY A 378 -9.40 -5.22 12.96
CA GLY A 378 -8.16 -5.90 13.34
C GLY A 378 -8.43 -7.18 14.13
N VAL A 379 -9.46 -7.20 14.98
CA VAL A 379 -9.88 -8.41 15.72
C VAL A 379 -10.34 -9.51 14.77
N TYR A 380 -11.09 -9.16 13.73
CA TYR A 380 -11.52 -10.10 12.70
C TYR A 380 -10.31 -10.76 12.00
N TYR A 381 -9.29 -9.99 11.65
CA TYR A 381 -8.08 -10.55 11.03
C TYR A 381 -7.23 -11.38 11.99
N ILE A 382 -7.23 -11.08 13.29
CA ILE A 382 -6.60 -11.92 14.32
C ILE A 382 -7.25 -13.31 14.34
N ASP A 383 -8.58 -13.39 14.29
CA ASP A 383 -9.30 -14.67 14.28
C ASP A 383 -8.97 -15.48 13.02
N LEU A 384 -8.94 -14.85 11.84
CA LEU A 384 -8.52 -15.52 10.60
C LEU A 384 -7.08 -16.04 10.68
N LEU A 385 -6.15 -15.26 11.25
CA LEU A 385 -4.77 -15.69 11.42
C LEU A 385 -4.64 -16.88 12.38
N ASN A 386 -5.47 -16.95 13.42
CA ASN A 386 -5.50 -18.10 14.33
C ASN A 386 -5.87 -19.40 13.59
N ASP A 387 -6.83 -19.35 12.67
CA ASP A 387 -7.21 -20.52 11.88
C ASP A 387 -6.09 -20.93 10.90
N MET A 388 -5.46 -19.94 10.25
CA MET A 388 -4.45 -20.18 9.20
C MET A 388 -3.09 -20.63 9.74
N VAL A 389 -2.67 -20.11 10.90
CA VAL A 389 -1.33 -20.33 11.49
C VAL A 389 -1.39 -21.17 12.77
N GLY A 390 -2.51 -21.13 13.51
CA GLY A 390 -2.66 -21.81 14.79
C GLY A 390 -3.05 -23.28 14.71
N THR A 391 -3.41 -23.79 13.53
CA THR A 391 -3.72 -25.22 13.34
C THR A 391 -2.45 -26.03 13.00
N PRO A 392 -2.19 -27.17 13.69
CA PRO A 392 -0.94 -27.94 13.55
C PRO A 392 -0.58 -28.39 12.12
N ASP A 393 -1.56 -28.49 11.22
CA ASP A 393 -1.34 -28.90 9.83
C ASP A 393 -0.73 -27.79 8.94
N ALA A 394 -0.68 -26.53 9.42
CA ALA A 394 -0.07 -25.41 8.71
C ALA A 394 1.48 -25.40 8.76
N ALA A 395 2.09 -26.34 9.48
CA ALA A 395 3.52 -26.36 9.81
C ALA A 395 4.34 -27.40 9.04
N THR A 396 3.99 -27.73 7.78
CA THR A 396 4.85 -28.62 6.98
C THR A 396 5.10 -28.09 5.56
N PRO A 397 6.33 -27.65 5.26
CA PRO A 397 6.97 -27.92 3.99
C PRO A 397 7.90 -29.12 4.16
N ALA A 398 7.65 -30.17 3.40
CA ALA A 398 8.52 -31.33 3.34
C ALA A 398 9.86 -30.96 2.66
N THR A 399 10.94 -30.89 3.42
CA THR A 399 12.30 -31.11 2.89
C THR A 399 13.14 -31.85 3.93
N THR A 400 13.12 -33.17 3.86
CA THR A 400 14.20 -33.96 4.48
C THR A 400 15.46 -33.76 3.64
N PRO A 401 16.61 -33.39 4.23
CA PRO A 401 17.87 -33.41 3.51
C PRO A 401 18.19 -34.87 3.16
N THR A 402 18.38 -35.18 1.88
CA THR A 402 18.95 -36.44 1.44
C THR A 402 20.41 -36.50 1.91
N ASP A 403 20.66 -37.20 3.01
CA ASP A 403 21.99 -37.62 3.42
C ASP A 403 22.52 -38.62 2.39
N ALA A 404 23.24 -38.12 1.38
CA ALA A 404 24.07 -38.94 0.53
C ALA A 404 25.37 -39.25 1.28
N THR A 405 25.38 -40.39 1.99
CA THR A 405 26.62 -40.97 2.51
C THR A 405 27.48 -41.45 1.33
N PRO A 406 28.75 -41.06 1.19
CA PRO A 406 29.64 -41.66 0.22
C PRO A 406 30.09 -43.03 0.73
N ASP A 407 29.86 -44.04 -0.08
CA ASP A 407 30.29 -45.42 0.08
C ASP A 407 31.82 -45.50 0.22
N ALA A 408 32.30 -45.93 1.39
CA ALA A 408 33.71 -46.17 1.66
C ALA A 408 34.04 -47.64 1.36
N THR A 409 34.39 -47.94 0.12
CA THR A 409 35.04 -49.20 -0.24
C THR A 409 36.54 -49.09 0.02
N THR A 410 37.03 -49.85 1.00
CA THR A 410 38.46 -50.17 1.15
C THR A 410 38.64 -51.64 0.78
N PRO A 411 39.63 -52.00 -0.07
CA PRO A 411 39.89 -53.39 -0.43
C PRO A 411 40.98 -54.00 0.47
N GLU A 412 40.80 -55.25 0.90
CA GLU A 412 41.93 -56.12 1.27
C GLU A 412 41.66 -57.56 0.80
N ALA A 413 42.75 -58.17 0.29
CA ALA A 413 42.98 -59.52 -0.24
C ALA A 413 42.76 -59.74 -1.75
#